data_AF-A0A0D3KR17-F1
#
_entry.id   AF-A0A0D3KR17-F1
#
_cell.length_a   1.000
_cell.length_b   1.000
_cell.length_c   1.000
_cell.angle_alpha   90.00
_cell.angle_beta   90.00
_cell.angle_gamma   90.00
#
_symmetry.space_group_name_H-M   'P 1'
#
loop_
_entity.id
_entity.type
_entity.pdbx_description
1 polymer ?
#
loop_
_entity_poly.entity_id
_entity_poly.type
_entity_poly.pdbx_seq_one_letter_code
_entity_poly.pdbx_strand_id
1 'polypeptide(L)'
;MCPRWAAAGECDKNVAFMRSNCPGACVDVASADNCAVWEAAGECTRNPFFMHKRCKRTCGVAALPRGKLTSEKGGAAAQAARRRLQAEASGRTGGGTAAAAQSSGLGCDDKDQRCPMWARADECNRNPEFMHKRCARSCNMCRVRLSASRRADSEL
;
A
#
# COMPACT_ATOMS: atom_id res chain seq x y z
N MET A 1 29.14 -11.38 11.16
CA MET A 1 29.84 -10.82 9.98
C MET A 1 28.87 -10.26 8.93
N CYS A 2 27.83 -10.99 8.48
CA CYS A 2 26.89 -10.51 7.46
C CYS A 2 26.18 -9.15 7.70
N PRO A 3 25.70 -8.79 8.91
CA PRO A 3 25.05 -7.49 9.11
C PRO A 3 25.97 -6.29 8.87
N ARG A 4 27.27 -6.40 9.23
CA ARG A 4 28.26 -5.35 8.99
C ARG A 4 28.62 -5.22 7.52
N TRP A 5 28.77 -6.34 6.80
CA TRP A 5 29.05 -6.34 5.37
C TRP A 5 27.87 -5.77 4.56
N ALA A 6 26.64 -6.17 4.88
CA ALA A 6 25.46 -5.57 4.27
C ALA A 6 25.43 -4.04 4.50
N ALA A 7 25.63 -3.59 5.75
CA ALA A 7 25.70 -2.17 6.09
C ALA A 7 26.87 -1.41 5.43
N ALA A 8 27.94 -2.10 5.03
CA ALA A 8 29.09 -1.54 4.31
C ALA A 8 28.89 -1.46 2.78
N GLY A 9 27.71 -1.87 2.28
CA GLY A 9 27.37 -1.87 0.86
C GLY A 9 27.87 -3.09 0.10
N GLU A 10 28.22 -4.17 0.77
CA GLU A 10 28.64 -5.43 0.11
C GLU A 10 27.52 -6.05 -0.72
N CYS A 11 26.26 -5.70 -0.44
CA CYS A 11 25.12 -6.10 -1.23
C CYS A 11 25.16 -5.56 -2.67
N ASP A 12 25.82 -4.43 -2.91
CA ASP A 12 25.96 -3.83 -4.24
C ASP A 12 27.31 -4.17 -4.86
N LYS A 13 28.37 -4.13 -4.05
CA LYS A 13 29.75 -4.36 -4.51
C LYS A 13 30.03 -5.83 -4.82
N ASN A 14 29.46 -6.73 -4.02
CA ASN A 14 29.82 -8.15 -4.00
C ASN A 14 28.58 -9.05 -3.91
N VAL A 15 27.61 -8.82 -4.82
CA VAL A 15 26.29 -9.47 -4.77
C VAL A 15 26.37 -11.00 -4.79
N ALA A 16 27.31 -11.59 -5.54
CA ALA A 16 27.50 -13.05 -5.62
C ALA A 16 28.03 -13.61 -4.29
N PHE A 17 29.04 -12.97 -3.71
CA PHE A 17 29.59 -13.36 -2.41
C PHE A 17 28.53 -13.25 -1.30
N MET A 18 27.76 -12.15 -1.30
CA MET A 18 26.70 -11.94 -0.31
C MET A 18 25.53 -12.91 -0.49
N ARG A 19 25.19 -13.32 -1.71
CA ARG A 19 24.17 -14.36 -1.94
C ARG A 19 24.60 -15.72 -1.38
N SER A 20 25.86 -16.11 -1.58
CA SER A 20 26.36 -17.41 -1.14
C SER A 20 26.65 -17.47 0.37
N ASN A 21 27.21 -16.40 0.94
CA ASN A 21 27.67 -16.39 2.33
C ASN A 21 26.67 -15.71 3.28
N CYS A 22 25.74 -14.92 2.75
CA CYS A 22 24.79 -14.12 3.52
C CYS A 22 23.38 -14.05 2.85
N PRO A 23 22.73 -15.18 2.54
CA PRO A 23 21.55 -15.26 1.67
C PRO A 23 20.33 -14.42 2.09
N GLY A 24 20.24 -14.02 3.37
CA GLY A 24 19.16 -13.18 3.91
C GLY A 24 19.56 -11.75 4.29
N ALA A 25 20.78 -11.32 3.96
CA ALA A 25 21.31 -10.01 4.34
C ALA A 25 20.98 -8.92 3.32
N CYS A 26 20.84 -9.28 2.03
CA CYS A 26 20.64 -8.35 0.92
C CYS A 26 19.27 -8.51 0.24
N VAL A 27 18.34 -9.24 0.86
CA VAL A 27 17.00 -9.48 0.30
C VAL A 27 15.94 -9.16 1.34
N ASP A 28 14.78 -8.75 0.85
CA ASP A 28 13.56 -8.72 1.65
C ASP A 28 13.15 -10.17 1.94
N VAL A 29 12.83 -10.45 3.20
CA VAL A 29 12.39 -11.77 3.67
C VAL A 29 10.86 -11.84 3.80
N ALA A 30 10.14 -10.73 3.63
CA ALA A 30 8.70 -10.71 3.34
C ALA A 30 8.46 -10.80 1.83
N SER A 31 7.24 -11.15 1.39
CA SER A 31 6.88 -11.02 -0.03
C SER A 31 7.25 -9.61 -0.50
N ALA A 32 8.08 -9.53 -1.54
CA ALA A 32 8.64 -8.27 -2.04
C ALA A 32 7.54 -7.23 -2.35
N ASP A 33 6.35 -7.72 -2.72
CA ASP A 33 5.16 -6.93 -3.01
C ASP A 33 4.73 -6.05 -1.83
N ASN A 34 4.82 -6.57 -0.60
CA ASN A 34 4.43 -5.81 0.58
C ASN A 34 5.50 -4.80 0.99
N CYS A 35 6.77 -5.11 0.76
CA CYS A 35 7.87 -4.20 1.10
C CYS A 35 7.81 -2.93 0.25
N ALA A 36 7.53 -3.03 -1.05
CA ALA A 36 7.38 -1.88 -1.93
C ALA A 36 6.20 -0.97 -1.51
N VAL A 37 5.05 -1.56 -1.20
CA VAL A 37 3.87 -0.82 -0.75
C VAL A 37 4.12 -0.11 0.59
N TRP A 38 4.76 -0.80 1.54
CA TRP A 38 5.08 -0.23 2.85
C TRP A 38 6.18 0.84 2.77
N GLU A 39 7.15 0.72 1.87
CA GLU A 39 8.13 1.78 1.61
C GLU A 39 7.49 3.03 1.03
N ALA A 40 6.64 2.88 0.01
CA ALA A 40 5.87 3.99 -0.55
C ALA A 40 4.95 4.63 0.49
N ALA A 41 4.43 3.80 1.41
CA ALA A 41 3.67 4.26 2.54
C ALA A 41 4.54 4.93 3.61
N GLY A 42 5.88 4.88 3.58
CA GLY A 42 6.77 5.51 4.56
C GLY A 42 7.06 4.67 5.81
N GLU A 43 6.83 3.36 5.77
CA GLU A 43 7.05 2.48 6.93
C GLU A 43 8.53 2.33 7.30
N CYS A 44 9.47 2.57 6.38
CA CYS A 44 10.90 2.54 6.71
C CYS A 44 11.29 3.56 7.78
N THR A 45 10.54 4.68 7.89
CA THR A 45 10.77 5.72 8.90
C THR A 45 9.82 5.58 10.09
N ARG A 46 8.57 5.18 9.87
CA ARG A 46 7.58 5.03 10.94
C ARG A 46 7.73 3.74 11.73
N ASN A 47 8.19 2.66 11.09
CA ASN A 47 8.34 1.34 11.68
C ASN A 47 9.69 0.70 11.27
N PRO A 48 10.82 1.34 11.62
CA PRO A 48 12.14 0.94 11.16
C PRO A 48 12.51 -0.47 11.65
N PHE A 49 12.09 -0.86 12.85
CA PHE A 49 12.42 -2.18 13.39
C PHE A 49 11.80 -3.31 12.56
N PHE A 50 10.50 -3.23 12.27
CA PHE A 50 9.81 -4.23 11.46
C PHE A 50 10.35 -4.25 10.04
N MET A 51 10.51 -3.07 9.46
CA MET A 51 10.96 -2.93 8.09
C MET A 51 12.42 -3.36 7.90
N HIS A 52 13.34 -3.08 8.82
CA HIS A 52 14.70 -3.63 8.74
C HIS A 52 14.76 -5.13 9.04
N LYS A 53 13.76 -5.70 9.73
CA LYS A 53 13.70 -7.16 9.95
C LYS A 53 13.18 -7.90 8.71
N ARG A 54 12.19 -7.32 8.01
CA ARG A 54 11.41 -7.95 6.94
C ARG A 54 11.76 -7.46 5.53
N CYS A 55 12.06 -6.16 5.40
CA CYS A 55 12.24 -5.42 4.16
C CYS A 55 13.63 -4.76 4.11
N LYS A 56 14.66 -5.58 4.31
CA LYS A 56 16.08 -5.15 4.41
C LYS A 56 16.58 -4.47 3.15
N ARG A 57 16.21 -4.99 1.98
CA ARG A 57 16.63 -4.45 0.67
C ARG A 57 15.82 -3.20 0.36
N THR A 58 14.50 -3.26 0.53
CA THR A 58 13.62 -2.14 0.21
C THR A 58 13.85 -0.92 1.13
N CYS A 59 14.04 -1.10 2.43
CA CYS A 59 14.32 0.00 3.36
C CYS A 59 15.81 0.34 3.50
N GLY A 60 16.65 -0.14 2.57
CA GLY A 60 18.02 0.35 2.46
C GLY A 60 18.95 -0.06 3.61
N VAL A 61 18.93 -1.31 4.05
CA VAL A 61 20.16 -1.90 4.64
C VAL A 61 21.26 -2.02 3.56
N ALA A 62 20.87 -1.93 2.28
CA ALA A 62 21.72 -1.73 1.11
C ALA A 62 21.19 -0.58 0.23
N ALA A 63 21.27 0.66 0.74
CA ALA A 63 21.25 1.87 -0.09
C ALA A 63 21.67 3.10 0.76
N LEU A 64 22.90 3.56 0.58
CA LEU A 64 23.19 4.99 0.69
C LEU A 64 22.80 5.65 -0.66
N PRO A 65 22.63 6.98 -0.71
CA PRO A 65 21.66 7.84 -0.06
C PRO A 65 20.47 8.13 -1.01
N ARG A 66 19.33 8.57 -0.49
CA ARG A 66 18.35 9.30 -1.31
C ARG A 66 19.11 10.43 -2.03
N GLY A 67 18.98 10.48 -3.35
CA GLY A 67 19.64 11.47 -4.18
C GLY A 67 19.62 12.86 -3.54
N LYS A 68 20.77 13.54 -3.58
CA LYS A 68 20.98 14.93 -3.15
C LYS A 68 19.69 15.76 -3.29
N LEU A 69 19.03 16.04 -2.17
CA LEU A 69 18.45 17.36 -1.97
C LEU A 69 19.56 18.21 -1.37
N THR A 70 20.56 18.56 -2.18
CA THR A 70 21.24 19.82 -1.94
C THR A 70 20.20 20.89 -2.21
N SER A 71 19.57 21.33 -1.13
CA SER A 71 19.07 22.69 -1.05
C SER A 71 20.15 23.61 -1.63
N GLU A 72 19.71 24.57 -2.44
CA GLU A 72 20.47 25.71 -2.97
C GLU A 72 21.06 25.59 -4.40
N LYS A 73 20.40 26.35 -5.29
CA LYS A 73 20.80 26.81 -6.65
C LYS A 73 20.64 25.84 -7.83
N GLY A 74 19.53 26.02 -8.56
CA GLY A 74 19.32 25.41 -9.88
C GLY A 74 17.97 25.72 -10.54
N GLY A 75 17.41 26.91 -10.33
CA GLY A 75 16.25 27.38 -11.08
C GLY A 75 16.69 28.03 -12.39
N ALA A 76 16.43 27.39 -13.54
CA ALA A 76 16.37 28.07 -14.85
C ALA A 76 15.72 27.26 -15.99
N ALA A 77 15.68 25.92 -15.94
CA ALA A 77 15.30 25.14 -17.14
C ALA A 77 13.87 24.54 -17.14
N ALA A 78 13.07 24.77 -16.10
CA ALA A 78 11.72 24.16 -15.97
C ALA A 78 10.55 25.18 -15.95
N GLN A 79 10.79 26.41 -16.40
CA GLN A 79 9.77 27.49 -16.37
C GLN A 79 9.19 27.84 -17.75
N ALA A 80 9.70 27.28 -18.85
CA ALA A 80 9.21 27.58 -20.19
C ALA A 80 7.95 26.79 -20.61
N ALA A 81 7.57 25.73 -19.88
CA ALA A 81 6.44 24.86 -20.27
C ALA A 81 5.12 25.12 -19.54
N ARG A 82 5.06 26.04 -18.57
CA ARG A 82 3.89 26.22 -17.67
C ARG A 82 3.04 27.47 -17.93
N ARG A 83 3.28 28.20 -19.03
CA ARG A 83 2.65 29.52 -19.26
C ARG A 83 1.69 29.57 -20.47
N ARG A 84 1.21 28.42 -20.95
CA ARG A 84 0.24 28.33 -22.07
C ARG A 84 -1.06 27.57 -21.76
N LEU A 85 -1.29 27.14 -20.52
CA LEU A 85 -2.50 26.41 -20.11
C LEU A 85 -3.35 27.16 -19.06
N GLN A 86 -3.08 28.45 -18.82
CA GLN A 86 -3.83 29.28 -17.85
C GLN A 86 -4.43 30.52 -18.51
N ALA A 87 -5.04 30.34 -19.68
CA ALA A 87 -6.12 31.19 -20.14
C ALA A 87 -7.28 30.24 -20.43
N GLU A 88 -8.49 30.58 -19.98
CA GLU A 88 -9.74 29.78 -20.06
C GLU A 88 -10.04 28.86 -18.86
N ALA A 89 -10.23 29.43 -17.66
CA ALA A 89 -11.23 28.92 -16.70
C ALA A 89 -11.39 29.90 -15.52
N SER A 90 -11.87 31.12 -15.79
CA SER A 90 -12.57 31.90 -14.77
C SER A 90 -14.04 31.46 -14.81
N GLY A 91 -14.46 30.68 -13.81
CA GLY A 91 -15.80 30.07 -13.77
C GLY A 91 -16.19 29.57 -12.38
N ARG A 92 -16.65 30.52 -11.56
CA ARG A 92 -17.29 30.45 -10.24
C ARG A 92 -18.21 29.23 -9.92
N THR A 93 -18.17 28.88 -8.62
CA THR A 93 -19.27 28.61 -7.65
C THR A 93 -20.10 27.32 -7.64
N GLY A 94 -20.29 26.79 -6.41
CA GLY A 94 -21.40 25.93 -5.96
C GLY A 94 -20.88 24.65 -5.28
N GLY A 95 -21.01 24.37 -3.97
CA GLY A 95 -22.05 24.76 -3.01
C GLY A 95 -23.19 23.74 -3.03
N GLY A 96 -23.10 22.66 -2.23
CA GLY A 96 -24.14 21.63 -2.18
C GLY A 96 -23.91 20.59 -1.08
N THR A 97 -24.78 20.64 -0.07
CA THR A 97 -24.83 19.86 1.17
C THR A 97 -25.36 18.43 1.00
N ALA A 98 -24.91 17.54 1.90
CA ALA A 98 -25.59 16.40 2.52
C ALA A 98 -26.63 15.58 1.72
N ALA A 99 -26.42 14.26 1.65
CA ALA A 99 -27.27 13.30 2.38
C ALA A 99 -26.90 11.86 2.04
N ALA A 100 -26.84 11.04 3.08
CA ALA A 100 -26.81 9.59 3.01
C ALA A 100 -28.04 9.05 2.27
N ALA A 101 -27.81 8.20 1.27
CA ALA A 101 -28.83 7.32 0.71
C ALA A 101 -28.52 5.89 1.17
N GLN A 102 -29.26 5.47 2.20
CA GLN A 102 -29.28 4.10 2.68
C GLN A 102 -29.95 3.21 1.63
N SER A 103 -29.23 2.20 1.16
CA SER A 103 -29.81 1.05 0.45
C SER A 103 -29.81 -0.13 1.40
N SER A 104 -30.96 -0.40 2.00
CA SER A 104 -31.22 -1.60 2.78
C SER A 104 -31.08 -2.84 1.91
N GLY A 105 -29.89 -3.44 1.94
CA GLY A 105 -29.57 -4.71 1.33
C GLY A 105 -28.86 -5.61 2.35
N LEU A 106 -29.66 -6.38 3.10
CA LEU A 106 -29.22 -7.62 3.75
C LEU A 106 -27.95 -7.53 4.62
N GLY A 107 -27.97 -6.71 5.67
CA GLY A 107 -27.17 -6.92 6.89
C GLY A 107 -25.69 -7.26 6.71
N CYS A 108 -25.07 -6.79 5.64
CA CYS A 108 -23.69 -7.12 5.30
C CYS A 108 -22.83 -5.86 5.36
N ASP A 109 -22.74 -5.38 6.58
CA ASP A 109 -21.91 -4.28 7.00
C ASP A 109 -21.09 -4.75 8.20
N ASP A 110 -19.95 -4.10 8.37
CA ASP A 110 -19.18 -4.24 9.60
C ASP A 110 -19.88 -3.48 10.72
N LYS A 111 -20.08 -4.16 11.85
CA LYS A 111 -20.75 -3.62 13.05
C LYS A 111 -19.77 -2.99 14.03
N ASP A 112 -18.47 -3.08 13.78
CA ASP A 112 -17.41 -2.50 14.62
C ASP A 112 -16.38 -1.79 13.73
N GLN A 113 -15.94 -0.60 14.15
CA GLN A 113 -14.93 0.20 13.44
C GLN A 113 -13.56 -0.52 13.36
N ARG A 114 -13.33 -1.51 14.22
CA ARG A 114 -12.09 -2.32 14.26
C ARG A 114 -12.13 -3.53 13.32
N CYS A 115 -13.24 -3.81 12.64
CA CYS A 115 -13.33 -4.92 11.70
C CYS A 115 -12.21 -4.96 10.64
N PRO A 116 -11.77 -3.83 10.04
CA PRO A 116 -10.64 -3.83 9.10
C PRO A 116 -9.31 -4.21 9.77
N MET A 117 -9.09 -3.80 11.02
CA MET A 117 -7.90 -4.15 11.78
C MET A 117 -7.87 -5.64 12.08
N TRP A 118 -8.99 -6.21 12.55
CA TRP A 118 -9.11 -7.63 12.85
C TRP A 118 -8.99 -8.50 11.61
N ALA A 119 -9.59 -8.09 10.48
CA ALA A 119 -9.42 -8.79 9.21
C ALA A 119 -7.95 -8.79 8.76
N ARG A 120 -7.21 -7.68 8.91
CA ARG A 120 -5.76 -7.61 8.65
C ARG A 120 -4.93 -8.47 9.61
N ALA A 121 -5.42 -8.69 10.83
CA ALA A 121 -4.82 -9.57 11.82
C ALA A 121 -5.19 -11.05 11.61
N ASP A 122 -5.86 -11.38 10.49
CA ASP A 122 -6.25 -12.74 10.10
C ASP A 122 -7.35 -13.35 11.00
N GLU A 123 -8.13 -12.51 11.69
CA GLU A 123 -9.23 -12.96 12.55
C GLU A 123 -10.36 -13.63 11.76
N CYS A 124 -10.50 -13.35 10.46
CA CYS A 124 -11.48 -14.05 9.62
C CYS A 124 -11.19 -15.57 9.56
N ASN A 125 -9.92 -15.98 9.69
CA ASN A 125 -9.50 -17.38 9.72
C ASN A 125 -9.35 -17.91 11.15
N ARG A 126 -8.82 -17.10 12.07
CA ARG A 126 -8.60 -17.50 13.48
C ARG A 126 -9.87 -17.51 14.32
N ASN A 127 -10.82 -16.63 14.00
CA ASN A 127 -12.06 -16.44 14.75
C ASN A 127 -13.27 -16.19 13.80
N PRO A 128 -13.56 -17.14 12.89
CA PRO A 128 -14.54 -16.96 11.82
C PRO A 128 -15.96 -16.72 12.35
N GLU A 129 -16.37 -17.42 13.40
CA GLU A 129 -17.71 -17.30 14.02
C GLU A 129 -18.01 -15.85 14.46
N PHE A 130 -17.05 -15.21 15.14
CA PHE A 130 -17.17 -13.84 15.60
C PHE A 130 -17.14 -12.86 14.41
N MET A 131 -16.15 -13.05 13.54
CA MET A 131 -15.89 -12.15 12.43
C MET A 131 -17.00 -12.19 11.39
N HIS A 132 -17.62 -13.34 11.10
CA HIS A 132 -18.73 -13.41 10.16
C HIS A 132 -20.00 -12.70 10.67
N LYS A 133 -20.25 -12.71 12.00
CA LYS A 133 -21.43 -12.07 12.60
C LYS A 133 -21.26 -10.56 12.78
N ARG A 134 -20.03 -10.12 13.05
CA ARG A 134 -19.69 -8.73 13.37
C ARG A 134 -19.06 -7.97 12.20
N CYS A 135 -18.26 -8.65 11.40
CA CYS A 135 -17.34 -8.08 10.41
C CYS A 135 -17.50 -8.73 9.03
N ALA A 136 -18.76 -8.99 8.65
CA ALA A 136 -19.09 -9.73 7.43
C ALA A 136 -18.51 -9.06 6.16
N ARG A 137 -18.46 -7.73 6.12
CA ARG A 137 -17.87 -6.99 5.00
C ARG A 137 -16.36 -7.11 4.98
N SER A 138 -15.70 -6.88 6.12
CA SER A 138 -14.25 -7.01 6.24
C SER A 138 -13.74 -8.42 5.93
N CYS A 139 -14.54 -9.45 6.16
CA CYS A 139 -14.22 -10.83 5.78
C CYS A 139 -14.73 -11.24 4.39
N ASN A 140 -15.21 -10.30 3.57
CA ASN A 140 -15.74 -10.57 2.22
C ASN A 140 -16.89 -11.59 2.18
N MET A 141 -17.67 -11.70 3.26
CA MET A 141 -18.82 -12.61 3.35
C MET A 141 -20.10 -12.00 2.77
N CYS A 142 -20.04 -10.76 2.28
CA CYS A 142 -21.13 -10.12 1.57
C CYS A 142 -21.32 -10.75 0.20
N ARG A 143 -22.29 -11.66 0.10
CA ARG A 143 -22.84 -12.03 -1.19
C ARG A 143 -23.62 -10.82 -1.71
N VAL A 144 -23.07 -10.16 -2.72
CA VAL A 144 -23.87 -9.29 -3.58
C VAL A 144 -24.97 -10.15 -4.18
N ARG A 145 -26.22 -9.98 -3.72
CA ARG A 145 -27.34 -10.44 -4.52
C ARG A 145 -27.40 -9.48 -5.70
N LEU A 146 -26.78 -9.86 -6.82
CA LEU A 146 -27.20 -9.35 -8.11
C LEU A 146 -28.70 -9.66 -8.18
N SER A 147 -29.52 -8.61 -8.13
CA SER A 147 -30.95 -8.73 -8.28
C SER A 147 -31.24 -9.43 -9.60
N ALA A 148 -31.68 -10.68 -9.51
CA ALA A 148 -32.17 -11.44 -10.65
C ALA A 148 -33.43 -10.74 -11.21
N SER A 149 -33.23 -9.89 -12.21
CA SER A 149 -34.23 -9.41 -13.17
C SER A 149 -33.44 -8.98 -14.41
N ARG A 150 -33.29 -9.78 -15.48
CA ARG A 150 -34.28 -10.61 -16.17
C ARG A 150 -33.62 -11.86 -16.78
N ARG A 151 -34.48 -12.85 -17.00
CA ARG A 151 -34.22 -14.21 -17.53
C ARG A 151 -33.91 -14.19 -19.04
N ALA A 152 -33.21 -15.25 -19.46
CA ALA A 152 -33.39 -16.06 -20.67
C ALA A 152 -33.09 -15.46 -22.06
N ASP A 153 -32.54 -16.36 -22.89
CA ASP A 153 -32.48 -16.42 -24.36
C ASP A 153 -31.36 -15.67 -25.09
N SER A 154 -30.37 -16.43 -25.58
CA SER A 154 -30.37 -16.93 -26.96
C SER A 154 -29.04 -17.63 -27.23
N GLU A 155 -29.11 -18.95 -27.41
CA GLU A 155 -28.15 -19.65 -28.24
C GLU A 155 -28.39 -19.21 -29.69
N LEU A 156 -27.31 -18.88 -30.40
CA LEU A 156 -27.19 -19.07 -31.84
C LEU A 156 -25.76 -19.47 -32.17
#